data_AF-A0A3C0FL98-F1
#
_entry.id   AF-A0A3C0FL98-F1
#
_cell.length_a   1.000
_cell.length_b   1.000
_cell.length_c   1.000
_cell.angle_alpha   90.00
_cell.angle_beta   90.00
_cell.angle_gamma   90.00
#
_symmetry.space_group_name_H-M   'P 1'
#
loop_
_entity.id
_entity.type
_entity.pdbx_description
1 polymer ?
#
loop_
_entity_poly.entity_id
_entity_poly.type
_entity_poly.pdbx_seq_one_letter_code
_entity_poly.pdbx_strand_id
1 'polypeptide(L)'
;LKFHYDHQRTEQWQDGKLVSVETTTNDDGTHYTWQASYDEDCYALAGKGVGKRDACDAAWPLTLWHEDVTGKTDLFSVINAEPYTVHTQWVGEESVMVESRETPAVHYEMSGDVERHLWYGTDGKLLKTSFKRKGYDIDFIRVDAINPQQ
;
A
#
# COMPACT_ATOMS: atom_id res chain seq x y z
N LEU A 1 2.50 -17.15 18.68
CA LEU A 1 1.67 -17.54 17.51
C LEU A 1 2.57 -18.20 16.48
N LYS A 2 2.11 -19.21 15.76
CA LYS A 2 2.73 -19.64 14.50
C LYS A 2 1.87 -19.06 13.37
N PHE A 3 2.15 -17.82 13.00
CA PHE A 3 1.54 -17.13 11.86
C PHE A 3 2.65 -16.88 10.85
N HIS A 4 2.42 -17.19 9.58
CA HIS A 4 3.39 -16.96 8.52
C HIS A 4 2.78 -16.08 7.44
N TYR A 5 3.44 -14.96 7.15
CA TYR A 5 3.03 -14.04 6.09
C TYR A 5 4.26 -13.73 5.24
N ASP A 6 4.14 -13.99 3.94
CA ASP A 6 5.12 -13.59 2.93
C ASP A 6 4.38 -12.82 1.83
N HIS A 7 4.93 -11.68 1.43
CA HIS A 7 4.36 -10.85 0.39
C HIS A 7 5.47 -10.24 -0.43
N GLN A 8 5.40 -10.43 -1.73
CA GLN A 8 6.26 -9.82 -2.72
C GLN A 8 5.41 -9.07 -3.72
N ARG A 9 5.84 -7.86 -4.05
CA ARG A 9 5.16 -7.00 -5.01
C ARG A 9 6.16 -6.18 -5.79
N THR A 10 5.97 -6.11 -7.10
CA THR A 10 6.67 -5.19 -7.99
C THR A 10 5.66 -4.27 -8.63
N GLU A 11 5.90 -2.97 -8.61
CA GLU A 11 5.08 -1.97 -9.29
C GLU A 11 5.93 -1.19 -10.29
N GLN A 12 5.40 -0.99 -11.51
CA GLN A 12 6.02 -0.17 -12.55
C GLN A 12 5.21 1.11 -12.72
N TRP A 13 5.90 2.25 -12.68
CA TRP A 13 5.30 3.58 -12.71
C TRP A 13 5.90 4.42 -13.83
N GLN A 14 5.04 5.15 -14.54
CA GLN A 14 5.43 6.08 -15.58
C GLN A 14 4.62 7.36 -15.43
N ASP A 15 5.31 8.51 -15.35
CA ASP A 15 4.69 9.84 -15.24
C ASP A 15 3.63 9.94 -14.12
N GLY A 16 3.91 9.33 -12.96
CA GLY A 16 3.02 9.33 -11.79
C GLY A 16 1.81 8.39 -11.92
N LYS A 17 1.74 7.58 -12.98
CA LYS A 17 0.70 6.58 -13.21
C LYS A 17 1.27 5.17 -13.03
N LEU A 18 0.51 4.30 -12.37
CA LEU A 18 0.84 2.89 -12.31
C LEU A 18 0.59 2.25 -13.67
N VAL A 19 1.63 1.64 -14.23
CA VAL A 19 1.57 0.93 -15.51
C VAL A 19 1.29 -0.55 -15.29
N SER A 20 1.95 -1.16 -14.31
CA SER A 20 1.70 -2.55 -13.94
C SER A 20 2.05 -2.84 -12.50
N VAL A 21 1.42 -3.87 -11.96
CA VAL A 21 1.74 -4.45 -10.66
C VAL A 21 1.69 -5.96 -10.77
N GLU A 22 2.62 -6.63 -10.10
CA GLU A 22 2.66 -8.08 -9.94
C GLU A 22 2.83 -8.40 -8.47
N THR A 23 2.06 -9.36 -7.95
CA THR A 23 2.13 -9.75 -6.53
C THR A 23 2.14 -11.26 -6.35
N THR A 24 2.82 -11.69 -5.28
CA THR A 24 2.70 -13.03 -4.71
C THR A 24 2.56 -12.90 -3.21
N THR A 25 1.52 -13.49 -2.65
CA THR A 25 1.26 -13.49 -1.20
C THR A 25 1.04 -14.90 -0.70
N ASN A 26 1.69 -15.26 0.40
CA ASN A 26 1.33 -16.38 1.25
C ASN A 26 0.78 -15.82 2.57
N ASP A 27 -0.54 -15.88 2.74
CA ASP A 27 -1.21 -15.50 3.97
C ASP A 27 -1.59 -16.75 4.77
N ASP A 28 -0.70 -17.15 5.68
CA ASP A 28 -0.90 -18.28 6.60
C ASP A 28 -1.25 -19.60 5.90
N GLY A 29 -0.63 -19.85 4.73
CA GLY A 29 -0.86 -21.02 3.88
C GLY A 29 -1.86 -20.78 2.74
N THR A 30 -2.54 -19.63 2.71
CA THR A 30 -3.40 -19.23 1.59
C THR A 30 -2.60 -18.43 0.57
N HIS A 31 -2.48 -18.95 -0.65
CA HIS A 31 -1.64 -18.36 -1.69
C HIS A 31 -2.44 -17.53 -2.69
N TYR A 32 -1.94 -16.33 -2.98
CA TYR A 32 -2.46 -15.42 -3.99
C TYR A 32 -1.34 -15.04 -4.95
N THR A 33 -1.63 -15.04 -6.25
CA THR A 33 -0.72 -14.52 -7.28
C THR A 33 -1.54 -13.80 -8.32
N TRP A 34 -1.32 -12.50 -8.48
CA TRP A 34 -2.06 -11.72 -9.46
C TRP A 34 -1.23 -10.57 -10.01
N GLN A 35 -1.63 -10.09 -11.17
CA GLN A 35 -1.07 -8.96 -11.86
C GLN A 35 -2.16 -8.03 -12.36
N ALA A 36 -1.85 -6.74 -12.45
CA ALA A 36 -2.66 -5.77 -13.17
C ALA A 36 -1.78 -4.99 -14.13
N SER A 37 -2.29 -4.70 -15.32
CA SER A 37 -1.66 -3.80 -16.29
C SER A 37 -2.67 -2.75 -16.74
N TYR A 38 -2.23 -1.51 -16.85
CA TYR A 38 -3.04 -0.43 -17.38
C TYR A 38 -3.16 -0.58 -18.90
N ASP A 39 -4.39 -0.66 -19.41
CA ASP A 39 -4.73 -0.89 -20.81
C ASP A 39 -5.96 -0.05 -21.19
N GLU A 40 -5.83 0.78 -22.23
CA GLU A 40 -6.93 1.61 -22.80
C GLU A 40 -7.90 2.22 -21.77
N ASP A 41 -7.35 2.81 -20.69
CA ASP A 41 -8.05 3.47 -19.56
C ASP A 41 -8.53 2.58 -18.41
N CYS A 42 -8.27 1.27 -18.44
CA CYS A 42 -8.69 0.31 -17.42
C CYS A 42 -7.50 -0.53 -16.91
N TYR A 43 -7.57 -1.04 -15.68
CA TYR A 43 -6.63 -2.08 -15.25
C TYR A 43 -7.16 -3.46 -15.63
N ALA A 44 -6.44 -4.16 -16.51
CA ALA A 44 -6.68 -5.55 -16.81
C ALA A 44 -6.07 -6.42 -15.70
N LEU A 45 -6.92 -7.06 -14.89
CA LEU A 45 -6.48 -7.93 -13.79
C LEU A 45 -6.47 -9.41 -14.23
N ALA A 46 -5.39 -10.12 -13.91
CA ALA A 46 -5.28 -11.57 -14.10
C ALA A 46 -4.57 -12.20 -12.92
N GLY A 47 -4.99 -13.39 -12.50
CA GLY A 47 -4.32 -14.08 -11.40
C GLY A 47 -5.05 -15.30 -10.87
N LYS A 48 -4.35 -16.06 -10.03
CA LYS A 48 -4.88 -17.18 -9.27
C LYS A 48 -5.29 -16.70 -7.88
N GLY A 49 -6.49 -17.10 -7.46
CA GLY A 49 -7.03 -16.74 -6.14
C GLY A 49 -7.66 -15.34 -6.10
N VAL A 50 -7.86 -14.70 -7.25
CA VAL A 50 -8.49 -13.38 -7.38
C VAL A 50 -9.63 -13.42 -8.39
N GLY A 51 -10.66 -12.59 -8.19
CA GLY A 51 -11.76 -12.42 -9.14
C GLY A 51 -11.37 -11.56 -10.33
N LYS A 52 -12.16 -11.61 -11.41
CA LYS A 52 -12.07 -10.60 -12.48
C LYS A 52 -12.53 -9.25 -11.94
N ARG A 53 -11.91 -8.17 -12.44
CA ARG A 53 -12.34 -6.79 -12.22
C ARG A 53 -12.77 -6.19 -13.56
N ASP A 54 -14.03 -5.78 -13.64
CA ASP A 54 -14.58 -5.12 -14.84
C ASP A 54 -14.63 -3.58 -14.70
N ALA A 55 -14.24 -3.05 -13.53
CA ALA A 55 -14.26 -1.62 -13.24
C ALA A 55 -13.07 -0.89 -13.87
N CYS A 56 -13.36 0.16 -14.63
CA CYS A 56 -12.40 1.08 -15.25
C CYS A 56 -12.33 2.40 -14.46
N ASP A 57 -12.01 2.30 -13.17
CA ASP A 57 -11.97 3.44 -12.24
C ASP A 57 -10.55 3.99 -12.03
N ALA A 58 -9.55 3.42 -12.73
CA ALA A 58 -8.14 3.68 -12.52
C ALA A 58 -7.72 3.63 -11.04
N ALA A 59 -8.43 2.83 -10.22
CA ALA A 59 -8.11 2.61 -8.82
C ALA A 59 -6.67 2.12 -8.69
N TRP A 60 -5.99 2.53 -7.63
CA TRP A 60 -4.63 2.06 -7.37
C TRP A 60 -4.66 0.79 -6.52
N PRO A 61 -3.67 -0.11 -6.62
CA PRO A 61 -3.39 -0.98 -5.49
C PRO A 61 -3.15 -0.09 -4.27
N LEU A 62 -3.41 -0.60 -3.06
CA LEU A 62 -3.04 0.08 -1.81
C LEU A 62 -1.51 0.20 -1.72
N THR A 63 -0.98 1.17 -2.46
CA THR A 63 0.43 1.40 -2.66
C THR A 63 0.92 2.37 -1.62
N LEU A 64 1.57 1.81 -0.60
CA LEU A 64 1.88 2.62 0.57
C LEU A 64 3.08 3.54 0.33
N TRP A 65 3.95 3.27 -0.64
CA TRP A 65 5.23 3.96 -0.79
C TRP A 65 5.13 5.40 -1.34
N HIS A 66 3.98 5.81 -1.87
CA HIS A 66 3.75 7.14 -2.45
C HIS A 66 2.61 7.87 -1.74
N GLU A 67 2.82 9.13 -1.35
CA GLU A 67 1.84 9.94 -0.61
C GLU A 67 0.53 10.17 -1.39
N ASP A 68 0.58 10.31 -2.72
CA ASP A 68 -0.61 10.46 -3.58
C ASP A 68 -1.71 9.40 -3.38
N VAL A 69 -1.40 8.23 -2.78
CA VAL A 69 -2.43 7.24 -2.41
C VAL A 69 -3.45 7.83 -1.43
N THR A 70 -3.07 8.81 -0.62
CA THR A 70 -3.94 9.53 0.33
C THR A 70 -5.04 10.33 -0.38
N GLY A 71 -4.83 10.70 -1.65
CA GLY A 71 -5.83 11.38 -2.48
C GLY A 71 -6.81 10.44 -3.19
N LYS A 72 -6.69 9.11 -2.99
CA LYS A 72 -7.56 8.11 -3.63
C LYS A 72 -8.71 7.71 -2.73
N THR A 73 -9.88 7.54 -3.33
CA THR A 73 -11.09 7.00 -2.67
C THR A 73 -11.30 5.53 -3.00
N ASP A 74 -10.90 5.13 -4.21
CA ASP A 74 -11.06 3.77 -4.72
C ASP A 74 -9.68 3.13 -4.86
N LEU A 75 -9.50 2.03 -4.15
CA LEU A 75 -8.26 1.26 -4.13
C LEU A 75 -8.56 -0.23 -4.35
N PHE A 76 -7.51 -1.03 -4.38
CA PHE A 76 -7.63 -2.47 -4.24
C PHE A 76 -6.52 -3.11 -3.41
N SER A 77 -6.86 -4.25 -2.83
CA SER A 77 -5.98 -5.09 -2.03
C SER A 77 -4.73 -5.50 -2.79
N VAL A 78 -3.58 -5.31 -2.16
CA VAL A 78 -2.30 -5.83 -2.65
C VAL A 78 -2.21 -7.36 -2.53
N ILE A 79 -3.10 -7.98 -1.75
CA ILE A 79 -3.10 -9.43 -1.50
C ILE A 79 -3.95 -10.16 -2.53
N ASN A 80 -5.21 -9.76 -2.70
CA ASN A 80 -6.22 -10.51 -3.44
C ASN A 80 -7.03 -9.64 -4.43
N ALA A 81 -6.59 -8.41 -4.70
CA ALA A 81 -7.26 -7.46 -5.60
C ALA A 81 -8.72 -7.10 -5.24
N GLU A 82 -9.17 -7.40 -4.03
CA GLU A 82 -10.48 -6.94 -3.54
C GLU A 82 -10.57 -5.41 -3.61
N PRO A 83 -11.69 -4.85 -4.11
CA PRO A 83 -11.88 -3.41 -4.14
C PRO A 83 -12.03 -2.85 -2.73
N TYR A 84 -11.49 -1.67 -2.51
CA TYR A 84 -11.63 -0.90 -1.28
C TYR A 84 -12.18 0.48 -1.58
N THR A 85 -13.17 0.90 -0.80
CA THR A 85 -13.58 2.28 -0.65
C THR A 85 -12.95 2.84 0.61
N VAL A 86 -12.19 3.92 0.47
CA VAL A 86 -11.47 4.54 1.58
C VAL A 86 -11.70 6.04 1.63
N HIS A 87 -11.49 6.61 2.81
CA HIS A 87 -11.36 8.04 3.04
C HIS A 87 -10.10 8.30 3.85
N THR A 88 -9.27 9.23 3.38
CA THR A 88 -8.04 9.61 4.05
C THR A 88 -8.10 11.07 4.48
N GLN A 89 -7.77 11.32 5.74
CA GLN A 89 -7.70 12.67 6.31
C GLN A 89 -6.28 12.98 6.77
N TRP A 90 -5.89 14.25 6.63
CA TRP A 90 -4.68 14.78 7.23
C TRP A 90 -4.87 14.94 8.74
N VAL A 91 -3.90 14.49 9.52
CA VAL A 91 -3.93 14.53 10.99
C VAL A 91 -3.01 15.62 11.53
N GLY A 92 -1.79 15.71 11.02
CA GLY A 92 -0.77 16.57 11.59
C GLY A 92 0.61 16.39 10.97
N GLU A 93 1.55 17.24 11.40
CA GLU A 93 2.99 16.99 11.22
C GLU A 93 3.57 16.50 12.55
N GLU A 94 4.36 15.43 12.52
CA GLU A 94 5.07 14.91 13.68
C GLU A 94 6.38 14.22 13.30
N SER A 95 7.26 14.01 14.27
CA SER A 95 8.48 13.22 14.07
C SER A 95 8.21 11.74 14.31
N VAL A 96 8.63 10.88 13.38
CA VAL A 96 8.63 9.43 13.57
C VAL A 96 10.06 8.91 13.76
N MET A 97 10.22 7.93 14.66
CA MET A 97 11.48 7.21 14.81
C MET A 97 11.66 6.22 13.68
N VAL A 98 12.63 6.47 12.80
CA VAL A 98 13.11 5.51 11.80
C VAL A 98 14.47 5.03 12.27
N GLU A 99 14.56 3.75 12.66
CA GLU A 99 15.68 3.18 13.42
C GLU A 99 16.01 4.04 14.66
N SER A 100 17.15 4.75 14.64
CA SER A 100 17.67 5.59 15.72
C SER A 100 17.59 7.09 15.41
N ARG A 101 16.83 7.49 14.38
CA ARG A 101 16.71 8.87 13.92
C ARG A 101 15.26 9.37 13.95
N GLU A 102 15.04 10.50 14.62
CA GLU A 102 13.80 11.26 14.48
C GLU A 102 13.74 11.87 13.08
N THR A 103 12.67 11.56 12.35
CA THR A 103 12.45 11.99 10.97
C THR A 103 11.12 12.74 10.88
N PRO A 104 11.10 14.00 10.42
CA PRO A 104 9.87 14.75 10.21
C PRO A 104 8.93 14.03 9.22
N ALA A 105 7.65 13.99 9.55
CA ALA A 105 6.64 13.32 8.76
C ALA A 105 5.30 14.05 8.77
N VAL A 106 4.53 13.86 7.70
CA VAL A 106 3.12 14.21 7.60
C VAL A 106 2.30 12.96 7.91
N HIS A 107 1.39 13.07 8.88
CA HIS A 107 0.53 12.00 9.35
C HIS A 107 -0.86 12.08 8.72
N TYR A 108 -1.31 10.94 8.22
CA TYR A 108 -2.65 10.72 7.69
C TYR A 108 -3.32 9.52 8.36
N GLU A 109 -4.65 9.58 8.42
CA GLU A 109 -5.50 8.47 8.84
C GLU A 109 -6.42 8.08 7.67
N MET A 110 -6.28 6.84 7.22
CA MET A 110 -7.13 6.20 6.22
C MET A 110 -8.14 5.31 6.93
N SER A 111 -9.40 5.40 6.51
CA SER A 111 -10.56 4.69 7.04
C SER A 111 -11.44 4.15 5.91
N GLY A 112 -12.41 3.29 6.22
CA GLY A 112 -13.30 2.65 5.25
C GLY A 112 -13.14 1.14 5.27
N ASP A 113 -13.00 0.52 4.09
CA ASP A 113 -12.78 -0.93 3.98
C ASP A 113 -11.43 -1.38 4.55
N VAL A 114 -10.47 -0.45 4.64
CA VAL A 114 -9.18 -0.65 5.31
C VAL A 114 -8.86 0.55 6.19
N GLU A 115 -8.28 0.26 7.36
CA GLU A 115 -7.82 1.27 8.31
C GLU A 115 -6.29 1.29 8.32
N ARG A 116 -5.70 2.48 8.18
CA ARG A 116 -4.25 2.72 8.27
C ARG A 116 -3.96 4.07 8.89
N HIS A 117 -2.94 4.12 9.74
CA HIS A 117 -2.16 5.33 9.90
C HIS A 117 -0.99 5.31 8.92
N LEU A 118 -0.72 6.44 8.28
CA LEU A 118 0.30 6.60 7.26
C LEU A 118 1.16 7.83 7.59
N TRP A 119 2.48 7.65 7.60
CA TRP A 119 3.44 8.73 7.82
C TRP A 119 4.33 8.85 6.60
N TYR A 120 4.30 10.00 5.96
CA TYR A 120 5.12 10.32 4.79
C TYR A 120 6.21 11.31 5.15
N GLY A 121 7.43 11.06 4.67
CA GLY A 121 8.52 12.03 4.79
C GLY A 121 8.29 13.23 3.89
N THR A 122 9.11 14.27 4.08
CA THR A 122 9.10 15.46 3.22
C THR A 122 9.41 15.18 1.74
N ASP A 123 9.89 13.97 1.41
CA ASP A 123 10.11 13.46 0.05
C ASP A 123 8.87 12.76 -0.55
N GLY A 124 7.74 12.76 0.15
CA GLY A 124 6.49 12.10 -0.25
C GLY A 124 6.55 10.57 -0.22
N LYS A 125 7.56 10.00 0.46
CA LYS A 125 7.72 8.54 0.61
C LYS A 125 7.32 8.07 1.99
N LEU A 126 6.78 6.86 2.05
CA LEU A 126 6.35 6.27 3.32
C LEU A 126 7.54 6.12 4.26
N LEU A 127 7.40 6.60 5.48
CA LEU A 127 8.32 6.33 6.59
C LEU A 127 7.77 5.23 7.49
N LYS A 128 6.46 5.28 7.75
CA LYS A 128 5.78 4.32 8.63
C LYS A 128 4.34 4.09 8.18
N THR A 129 3.82 2.88 8.40
CA THR A 129 2.38 2.64 8.50
C THR A 129 2.06 1.83 9.75
N SER A 130 0.89 2.06 10.34
CA SER A 130 0.40 1.35 11.52
C SER A 130 -1.04 0.90 11.29
N PHE A 131 -1.36 -0.33 11.68
CA PHE A 131 -2.71 -0.90 11.56
C PHE A 131 -2.93 -2.09 12.47
N LYS A 132 -4.19 -2.47 12.67
CA LYS A 132 -4.56 -3.65 13.46
C LYS A 132 -4.80 -4.86 12.57
N ARG A 133 -4.31 -6.03 13.00
CA ARG A 133 -4.64 -7.31 12.37
C ARG A 133 -4.82 -8.39 13.42
N LYS A 134 -5.99 -9.04 13.43
CA LYS A 134 -6.36 -10.06 14.42
C LYS A 134 -6.12 -9.60 15.88
N GLY A 135 -6.36 -8.32 16.16
CA GLY A 135 -6.17 -7.71 17.49
C GLY A 135 -4.75 -7.26 17.82
N TYR A 136 -3.78 -7.48 16.94
CA TYR A 136 -2.39 -7.03 17.11
C TYR A 136 -2.15 -5.72 16.38
N ASP A 137 -1.42 -4.81 17.02
CA ASP A 137 -0.85 -3.63 16.38
C ASP A 137 0.36 -4.04 15.53
N ILE A 138 0.35 -3.65 14.26
CA ILE A 138 1.41 -3.92 13.29
C ILE A 138 1.94 -2.59 12.80
N ASP A 139 3.26 -2.40 12.94
CA ASP A 139 4.00 -1.28 12.39
C ASP A 139 4.93 -1.76 11.28
N PHE A 140 4.86 -1.12 10.11
CA PHE A 140 5.91 -1.20 9.10
C PHE A 140 6.72 0.09 9.13
N ILE A 141 8.04 -0.03 9.20
CA ILE A 141 8.98 1.10 9.23
C ILE A 141 9.91 0.95 8.04
N ARG A 142 10.05 2.02 7.25
CA ARG A 142 10.95 2.08 6.10
C ARG A 142 12.37 2.39 6.58
N VAL A 143 13.23 1.36 6.65
CA VAL A 143 14.58 1.48 7.23
C VAL A 143 15.62 2.13 6.32
N ASP A 144 15.44 2.10 4.99
CA ASP A 144 16.35 2.71 4.01
C ASP A 144 16.21 4.24 3.93
N ALA A 145 15.18 4.83 4.55
CA ALA A 145 14.96 6.28 4.56
C ALA A 145 16.11 7.08 5.19
N ILE A 146 17.01 6.43 5.92
CA ILE A 146 18.19 7.04 6.55
C ILE A 146 19.31 7.27 5.54
N ASN A 147 19.37 6.48 4.46
CA ASN A 147 20.37 6.55 3.41
C ASN A 147 19.68 6.45 2.03
N PRO A 148 19.05 7.53 1.52
CA PRO A 148 18.37 7.51 0.22
C PRO A 148 19.31 7.30 -0.99
N GLN A 149 20.61 7.08 -0.76
CA GLN A 149 21.62 6.77 -1.76
C GLN A 149 22.54 5.67 -1.24
N GLN A 150 22.20 4.41 -1.54
CA GLN A 150 23.17 3.34 -1.73
C GLN A 150 22.71 2.46 -2.90
#